data_AF-A0AAV1XPK8-F1
#
_entry.id   AF-A0AAV1XPK8-F1
#
_cell.length_a   1.000
_cell.length_b   1.000
_cell.length_c   1.000
_cell.angle_alpha   90.00
_cell.angle_beta   90.00
_cell.angle_gamma   90.00
#
_symmetry.space_group_name_H-M   'P 1'
#
loop_
_entity.id
_entity.type
_entity.pdbx_description
1 polymer ?
#
loop_
_entity_poly.entity_id
_entity_poly.type
_entity_poly.pdbx_seq_one_letter_code
_entity_poly.pdbx_strand_id
1 'polypeptide(L)'
;MWKLKVSESKEKWNIRSVNNHIGRQFWEFDPDLGTEEERAQVEHVRQQFHNNRFIYKHSSDLLMRLQFEREKGLKEMKVGGNNNVKAEKEIEDISEEVVGRRLKRALRALSAVQSEDGFWPGDYGGPLFLLPALVIGLYVTGALNTILHDEHQREMKRYLFTHQNIDGGWGLHIEGCSTMFCTALSYVSLRLLGEDKDDGAMQNARKWIVDRGGVTSIPSWGKLWLSEDLYYPRPMIQDMLWDFLHYLGEPLLMSWPCSKLRKKALDHVMQHIHYEDENTQYICIGPVNKVLNMVCCWLEDPNSEAYKCHLSRIKDYLWVAEDGMKMQGYNGSQFWDVSFTVQAILSTNMDDEYSSMLKKANHFIKCSQVRRNSSSNPSEWYRHISKGGWPFSTQDNGWAVSDCSAEGLKVAILLSNMPFETVGKAIETEQLYDAVNYILSLQNPSGGFASYELTRSYSWLEKINPTGTFGDIMIDYQYVECTSAVIQGLALFREKCPEHMNMEIQTCIAKAANFIQTIQLPDGSWFVFSLSSPLTSIMLLCVGNMRNESIMVGRGRGESAIPMEHGLELRGS
;
A
#
# COMPACT_ATOMS: atom_id res chain seq x y z
N MET A 1 -8.26 9.03 25.06
CA MET A 1 -8.10 9.51 23.68
C MET A 1 -7.03 8.68 22.96
N TRP A 2 -7.15 8.49 21.65
CA TRP A 2 -6.13 7.82 20.85
C TRP A 2 -4.95 8.74 20.57
N LYS A 3 -3.73 8.19 20.65
CA LYS A 3 -2.47 8.89 20.37
C LYS A 3 -1.68 8.13 19.32
N LEU A 4 -1.31 8.82 18.24
CA LEU A 4 -0.39 8.31 17.24
C LEU A 4 1.04 8.33 17.81
N LYS A 5 1.73 7.21 17.72
CA LYS A 5 3.17 7.08 17.99
C LYS A 5 3.91 6.89 16.68
N VAL A 6 5.05 7.55 16.54
CA VAL A 6 5.92 7.48 15.36
C VAL A 6 7.35 7.17 15.79
N SER A 7 7.98 6.22 15.11
CA SER A 7 9.36 5.72 15.33
C SER A 7 9.73 5.39 16.78
N GLU A 8 8.76 5.00 17.60
CA GLU A 8 8.99 4.72 19.02
C GLU A 8 9.57 3.32 19.23
N SER A 9 10.63 3.24 20.04
CA SER A 9 11.36 2.00 20.36
C SER A 9 11.03 1.40 21.73
N LYS A 10 10.37 2.16 22.61
CA LYS A 10 10.04 1.73 23.96
C LYS A 10 8.66 1.09 24.00
N GLU A 11 8.63 -0.24 23.97
CA GLU A 11 7.39 -0.99 24.07
C GLU A 11 7.45 -2.13 25.08
N LYS A 12 6.27 -2.56 25.51
CA LYS A 12 6.09 -3.74 26.36
C LYS A 12 6.63 -5.02 25.70
N TRP A 13 6.60 -5.08 24.37
CA TRP A 13 7.13 -6.19 23.58
C TRP A 13 8.51 -5.82 23.04
N ASN A 14 9.45 -6.76 23.03
CA ASN A 14 10.75 -6.57 22.38
C ASN A 14 10.59 -6.71 20.86
N ILE A 15 10.24 -5.61 20.20
CA ILE A 15 10.02 -5.58 18.75
C ILE A 15 11.38 -5.48 18.05
N ARG A 16 11.65 -6.41 17.13
CA ARG A 16 12.88 -6.41 16.34
C ARG A 16 12.82 -5.33 15.28
N SER A 17 13.89 -4.54 15.09
CA SER A 17 13.98 -3.59 13.98
C SER A 17 15.40 -3.57 13.41
N VAL A 18 15.51 -3.33 12.11
CA VAL A 18 16.79 -3.16 11.41
C VAL A 18 17.23 -1.69 11.32
N ASN A 19 16.37 -0.76 11.75
CA ASN A 19 16.55 0.67 11.55
C ASN A 19 16.17 1.55 12.75
N ASN A 20 16.12 0.95 13.95
CA ASN A 20 15.67 1.60 15.18
C ASN A 20 14.22 2.13 15.10
N HIS A 21 13.35 1.40 14.40
CA HIS A 21 11.93 1.69 14.21
C HIS A 21 11.61 2.95 13.40
N ILE A 22 12.59 3.58 12.74
CA ILE A 22 12.36 4.77 11.91
C ILE A 22 11.29 4.47 10.85
N GLY A 23 10.21 5.24 10.86
CA GLY A 23 9.07 5.08 9.94
C GLY A 23 7.90 4.29 10.48
N ARG A 24 8.08 3.60 11.60
CA ARG A 24 6.98 2.85 12.22
C ARG A 24 5.92 3.83 12.74
N GLN A 25 4.65 3.49 12.50
CA GLN A 25 3.49 4.28 12.93
C GLN A 25 2.44 3.35 13.54
N PHE A 26 1.86 3.74 14.68
CA PHE A 26 0.78 2.98 15.32
C PHE A 26 0.03 3.85 16.33
N TRP A 27 -1.19 3.44 16.68
CA TRP A 27 -2.04 4.15 17.63
C TRP A 27 -2.10 3.45 18.99
N GLU A 28 -2.08 4.22 20.07
CA GLU A 28 -2.30 3.73 21.43
C GLU A 28 -3.43 4.52 22.10
N PHE A 29 -4.30 3.83 22.83
CA PHE A 29 -5.35 4.48 23.61
C PHE A 29 -4.84 4.83 25.00
N ASP A 30 -5.04 6.07 25.42
CA ASP A 30 -4.75 6.56 26.76
C ASP A 30 -6.02 7.18 27.36
N PRO A 31 -6.62 6.62 28.43
CA PRO A 31 -7.86 7.12 29.04
C PRO A 31 -7.70 8.52 29.66
N ASP A 32 -6.49 8.91 30.04
CA ASP A 32 -6.18 10.15 30.75
C ASP A 32 -5.68 11.26 29.78
N LEU A 33 -5.39 10.90 28.53
CA LEU A 33 -4.92 11.86 27.53
C LEU A 33 -6.02 12.80 27.03
N GLY A 34 -5.67 14.09 26.99
CA GLY A 34 -6.41 15.18 26.35
C GLY A 34 -7.46 15.85 27.24
N THR A 35 -7.69 17.14 27.02
CA THR A 35 -8.70 17.94 27.75
C THR A 35 -10.12 17.56 27.35
N GLU A 36 -11.12 18.03 28.10
CA GLU A 36 -12.53 17.81 27.74
C GLU A 36 -12.86 18.40 26.36
N GLU A 37 -12.32 19.58 26.05
CA GLU A 37 -12.49 20.23 24.75
C GLU A 37 -11.86 19.44 23.61
N GLU A 38 -10.65 18.92 23.80
CA GLU A 38 -9.96 18.10 22.79
C GLU A 38 -10.72 16.80 22.53
N ARG A 39 -11.21 16.14 23.60
CA ARG A 39 -12.05 14.93 23.47
C ARG A 39 -13.36 15.24 22.76
N ALA A 40 -13.99 16.38 23.07
CA ALA A 40 -15.20 16.83 22.40
C ALA A 40 -14.96 17.14 20.91
N GLN A 41 -13.81 17.72 20.56
CA GLN A 41 -13.42 17.97 19.17
C GLN A 41 -13.25 16.67 18.39
N VAL A 42 -12.63 15.65 18.99
CA VAL A 42 -12.50 14.32 18.37
C VAL A 42 -13.88 13.69 18.11
N GLU A 43 -14.82 13.77 19.07
CA GLU A 43 -16.16 13.23 18.82
C GLU A 43 -16.95 14.07 17.82
N HIS A 44 -16.73 15.39 17.77
CA HIS A 44 -17.32 16.26 16.77
C HIS A 44 -16.93 15.86 15.35
N VAL A 45 -15.63 15.66 15.07
CA VAL A 45 -15.17 15.26 13.73
C VAL A 45 -15.68 13.87 13.33
N ARG A 46 -15.80 12.95 14.28
CA ARG A 46 -16.41 11.63 14.06
C ARG A 46 -17.89 11.72 13.69
N GLN A 47 -18.65 12.53 14.42
CA GLN A 47 -20.06 12.73 14.12
C GLN A 47 -20.25 13.43 12.77
N GLN A 48 -19.41 14.42 12.45
CA GLN A 48 -19.43 15.07 11.14
C GLN A 48 -19.15 14.08 10.02
N PHE A 49 -18.13 13.22 10.16
CA PHE A 49 -17.86 12.18 9.17
C PHE A 49 -19.05 11.25 9.02
N HIS A 50 -19.57 10.72 10.14
CA HIS A 50 -20.70 9.80 10.13
C HIS A 50 -21.94 10.38 9.42
N ASN A 51 -22.27 11.65 9.68
CA ASN A 51 -23.40 12.32 9.03
C ASN A 51 -23.21 12.46 7.51
N ASN A 52 -21.96 12.49 7.02
CA ASN A 52 -21.63 12.67 5.61
C ASN A 52 -21.06 11.40 4.94
N ARG A 53 -21.09 10.24 5.62
CA ARG A 53 -20.43 8.98 5.20
C ARG A 53 -20.91 8.39 3.86
N PHE A 54 -22.00 8.91 3.30
CA PHE A 54 -22.50 8.53 1.98
C PHE A 54 -22.08 9.49 0.88
N ILE A 55 -21.52 10.66 1.23
CA ILE A 55 -21.01 11.67 0.31
C ILE A 55 -19.49 11.57 0.24
N TYR A 56 -18.83 11.44 1.39
CA TYR A 56 -17.38 11.28 1.50
C TYR A 56 -17.07 9.91 2.12
N LYS A 57 -16.33 9.07 1.38
CA LYS A 57 -15.93 7.74 1.86
C LYS A 57 -14.55 7.71 2.48
N HIS A 58 -13.63 8.56 2.04
CA HIS A 58 -12.27 8.58 2.53
C HIS A 58 -12.13 9.47 3.78
N SER A 59 -11.38 8.97 4.78
CA SER A 59 -10.95 9.80 5.90
C SER A 59 -9.96 10.88 5.42
N SER A 60 -9.86 11.96 6.18
CA SER A 60 -8.93 13.07 5.99
C SER A 60 -7.82 13.09 7.03
N ASP A 61 -7.65 12.00 7.79
CA ASP A 61 -6.68 11.89 8.90
C ASP A 61 -6.84 13.00 9.95
N LEU A 62 -8.09 13.36 10.29
CA LEU A 62 -8.35 14.52 11.15
C LEU A 62 -7.78 14.33 12.55
N LEU A 63 -7.86 13.10 13.10
CA LEU A 63 -7.30 12.79 14.42
C LEU A 63 -5.78 12.97 14.47
N MET A 64 -5.07 12.53 13.42
CA MET A 64 -3.62 12.73 13.31
C MET A 64 -3.29 14.22 13.20
N ARG A 65 -3.99 14.95 12.33
CA ARG A 65 -3.77 16.40 12.15
C ARG A 65 -3.97 17.18 13.45
N LEU A 66 -5.05 16.92 14.18
CA LEU A 66 -5.33 17.55 15.48
C LEU A 66 -4.21 17.28 16.49
N GLN A 67 -3.67 16.05 16.51
CA GLN A 67 -2.52 15.74 17.36
C GLN A 67 -1.27 16.53 16.96
N PHE A 68 -0.91 16.56 15.68
CA PHE A 68 0.27 17.27 15.19
C PHE A 68 0.17 18.79 15.39
N GLU A 69 -1.02 19.36 15.19
CA GLU A 69 -1.29 20.77 15.47
C GLU A 69 -1.00 21.15 16.92
N ARG A 70 -1.50 20.32 17.86
CA ARG A 70 -1.24 20.50 19.29
C ARG A 70 0.23 20.35 19.63
N GLU A 71 0.88 19.28 19.18
CA GLU A 71 2.28 18.97 19.50
C GLU A 71 3.25 20.03 18.97
N LYS A 72 2.92 20.65 17.84
CA LYS A 72 3.73 21.72 17.21
C LYS A 72 3.30 23.13 17.62
N GLY A 73 2.29 23.28 18.49
CA GLY A 73 1.78 24.58 18.93
C GLY A 73 1.26 25.45 17.79
N LEU A 74 0.72 24.84 16.73
CA LEU A 74 0.14 25.55 15.61
C LEU A 74 -1.22 26.12 16.05
N LYS A 75 -1.45 27.43 15.85
CA LYS A 75 -2.80 28.00 16.03
C LYS A 75 -3.72 27.33 15.03
N GLU A 76 -4.84 26.76 15.49
CA GLU A 76 -5.87 26.04 14.71
C GLU A 76 -5.59 26.12 13.22
N MET A 77 -5.02 25.06 12.63
CA MET A 77 -5.25 24.92 11.20
C MET A 77 -6.77 24.84 11.13
N LYS A 78 -7.43 25.76 10.42
CA LYS A 78 -8.87 25.71 10.23
C LYS A 78 -9.20 24.46 9.40
N VAL A 79 -9.14 23.31 10.05
CA VAL A 79 -9.42 21.98 9.53
C VAL A 79 -10.90 21.80 9.80
N GLY A 80 -11.70 21.86 8.74
CA GLY A 80 -13.10 21.44 8.77
C GLY A 80 -14.11 22.42 9.35
N GLY A 81 -13.77 23.70 9.56
CA GLY A 81 -14.81 24.73 9.70
C GLY A 81 -15.35 25.07 8.32
N ASN A 82 -16.66 24.91 8.11
CA ASN A 82 -17.47 25.42 7.00
C ASN A 82 -16.96 26.78 6.45
N ASN A 83 -15.91 26.75 5.61
CA ASN A 83 -15.91 27.56 4.44
C ASN A 83 -16.81 26.71 3.52
N ASN A 84 -18.09 27.02 3.33
CA ASN A 84 -18.43 28.12 2.44
C ASN A 84 -17.20 28.64 1.68
N VAL A 85 -16.50 27.74 0.97
CA VAL A 85 -16.02 28.07 -0.35
C VAL A 85 -17.30 28.53 -0.99
N LYS A 86 -17.48 29.86 -1.04
CA LYS A 86 -18.52 30.44 -1.84
C LYS A 86 -18.31 29.82 -3.22
N ALA A 87 -19.13 28.84 -3.54
CA ALA A 87 -19.45 28.58 -4.92
C ALA A 87 -19.89 29.95 -5.45
N GLU A 88 -19.16 30.41 -6.47
CA GLU A 88 -19.23 31.74 -7.07
C GLU A 88 -18.40 32.83 -6.37
N LYS A 89 -17.24 33.12 -6.97
CA LYS A 89 -16.94 34.42 -7.59
C LYS A 89 -15.65 34.29 -8.39
N GLU A 90 -15.78 34.47 -9.71
CA GLU A 90 -14.75 34.71 -10.75
C GLU A 90 -13.47 33.86 -10.61
N ILE A 91 -13.15 33.07 -11.63
CA ILE A 91 -11.79 32.53 -11.76
C ILE A 91 -10.86 33.76 -11.75
N GLU A 92 -10.23 34.06 -10.61
CA GLU A 92 -9.12 35.01 -10.53
C GLU A 92 -8.17 34.63 -11.65
N ASP A 93 -7.75 35.61 -12.46
CA ASP A 93 -6.74 35.37 -13.49
C ASP A 93 -5.59 34.55 -12.88
N ILE A 94 -5.36 33.37 -13.44
CA ILE A 94 -4.38 32.39 -12.95
C ILE A 94 -3.00 33.00 -13.21
N SER A 95 -2.54 33.82 -12.27
CA SER A 95 -1.22 34.43 -12.27
C SER A 95 -0.23 33.55 -11.49
N GLU A 96 1.05 33.70 -11.83
CA GLU A 96 2.16 33.04 -11.13
C GLU A 96 2.13 33.34 -9.62
N GLU A 97 1.77 34.56 -9.23
CA GLU A 97 1.64 34.96 -7.82
C GLU A 97 0.53 34.18 -7.11
N VAL A 98 -0.64 34.02 -7.75
CA VAL A 98 -1.75 33.23 -7.18
C VAL A 98 -1.31 31.78 -7.00
N VAL A 99 -0.68 31.17 -8.01
CA VAL A 99 -0.16 29.80 -7.92
C VAL A 99 0.88 29.67 -6.81
N GLY A 100 1.85 30.57 -6.74
CA GLY A 100 2.90 30.59 -5.72
C GLY A 100 2.32 30.69 -4.30
N ARG A 101 1.33 31.56 -4.07
CA ARG A 101 0.65 31.66 -2.75
C ARG A 101 -0.09 30.37 -2.38
N ARG A 102 -0.71 29.70 -3.35
CA ARG A 102 -1.41 28.42 -3.12
C ARG A 102 -0.43 27.30 -2.81
N LEU A 103 0.68 27.20 -3.53
CA LEU A 103 1.77 26.23 -3.27
C LEU A 103 2.37 26.42 -1.88
N LYS A 104 2.71 27.66 -1.49
CA LYS A 104 3.21 27.95 -0.13
C LYS A 104 2.23 27.50 0.96
N ARG A 105 0.93 27.68 0.74
CA ARG A 105 -0.09 27.21 1.69
C ARG A 105 -0.13 25.68 1.76
N ALA A 106 -0.02 24.98 0.63
CA ALA A 106 0.01 23.52 0.59
C ALA A 106 1.27 22.97 1.28
N LEU A 107 2.44 23.54 0.99
CA LEU A 107 3.72 23.14 1.60
C LEU A 107 3.76 23.41 3.11
N ARG A 108 3.15 24.52 3.58
CA ARG A 108 2.96 24.77 5.02
C ARG A 108 2.08 23.70 5.67
N ALA A 109 1.03 23.25 4.98
CA ALA A 109 0.18 22.19 5.49
C ALA A 109 0.93 20.84 5.56
N LEU A 110 1.74 20.51 4.54
CA LEU A 110 2.61 19.32 4.58
C LEU A 110 3.66 19.39 5.69
N SER A 111 4.26 20.57 5.90
CA SER A 111 5.21 20.79 7.00
C SER A 111 4.59 20.51 8.37
N ALA A 112 3.32 20.90 8.56
CA ALA A 112 2.60 20.71 9.80
C ALA A 112 2.44 19.23 10.17
N VAL A 113 2.37 18.32 9.20
CA VAL A 113 2.14 16.88 9.42
C VAL A 113 3.38 15.98 9.22
N GLN A 114 4.55 16.55 8.92
CA GLN A 114 5.79 15.76 8.86
C GLN A 114 6.24 15.31 10.25
N SER A 115 6.62 14.04 10.42
CA SER A 115 7.20 13.52 11.66
C SER A 115 8.62 14.05 11.89
N GLU A 116 9.13 13.90 13.12
CA GLU A 116 10.50 14.32 13.45
C GLU A 116 11.57 13.51 12.70
N ASP A 117 11.31 12.23 12.42
CA ASP A 117 12.21 11.37 11.62
C ASP A 117 12.06 11.57 10.11
N GLY A 118 11.14 12.45 9.68
CA GLY A 118 11.10 12.99 8.32
C GLY A 118 10.12 12.35 7.36
N PHE A 119 9.27 11.43 7.82
CA PHE A 119 8.20 10.84 7.01
C PHE A 119 6.83 11.46 7.31
N TRP A 120 5.84 11.15 6.47
CA TRP A 120 4.45 11.59 6.65
C TRP A 120 3.60 10.38 7.01
N PRO A 121 3.16 10.26 8.29
CA PRO A 121 2.23 9.20 8.66
C PRO A 121 0.85 9.47 8.06
N GLY A 122 0.10 8.41 7.73
CA GLY A 122 -1.20 8.56 7.07
C GLY A 122 -2.01 7.28 6.95
N ASP A 123 -3.32 7.48 6.71
CA ASP A 123 -4.28 6.43 6.36
C ASP A 123 -3.88 5.76 5.03
N TYR A 124 -3.81 4.44 5.05
CA TYR A 124 -3.59 3.59 3.88
C TYR A 124 -4.57 2.40 3.89
N GLY A 125 -5.79 2.64 4.36
CA GLY A 125 -6.91 1.70 4.33
C GLY A 125 -7.64 1.68 3.00
N GLY A 126 -8.90 1.22 3.02
CA GLY A 126 -9.75 1.16 1.83
C GLY A 126 -10.33 -0.23 1.58
N PRO A 127 -9.52 -1.30 1.49
CA PRO A 127 -10.04 -2.65 1.35
C PRO A 127 -10.83 -3.10 2.59
N LEU A 128 -12.02 -3.66 2.39
CA LEU A 128 -12.95 -3.99 3.48
C LEU A 128 -12.86 -5.45 3.96
N PHE A 129 -11.98 -6.26 3.38
CA PHE A 129 -11.76 -7.65 3.79
C PHE A 129 -10.58 -7.83 4.77
N LEU A 130 -9.75 -6.80 4.97
CA LEU A 130 -8.53 -6.87 5.79
C LEU A 130 -8.83 -6.90 7.29
N LEU A 131 -9.58 -5.91 7.78
CA LEU A 131 -9.95 -5.84 9.19
C LEU A 131 -10.75 -7.07 9.63
N PRO A 132 -11.75 -7.55 8.86
CA PRO A 132 -12.41 -8.81 9.18
C PRO A 132 -11.49 -10.03 9.29
N ALA A 133 -10.54 -10.18 8.36
CA ALA A 133 -9.56 -11.26 8.40
C ALA A 133 -8.73 -11.24 9.69
N LEU A 134 -8.28 -10.07 10.14
CA LEU A 134 -7.58 -9.92 11.41
C LEU A 134 -8.44 -10.31 12.61
N VAL A 135 -9.70 -9.84 12.68
CA VAL A 135 -10.62 -10.17 13.77
C VAL A 135 -10.86 -11.67 13.85
N ILE A 136 -11.11 -12.33 12.71
CA ILE A 136 -11.30 -13.79 12.64
C ILE A 136 -10.02 -14.51 13.05
N GLY A 137 -8.87 -14.11 12.51
CA GLY A 137 -7.57 -14.71 12.86
C GLY A 137 -7.27 -14.63 14.35
N LEU A 138 -7.48 -13.47 14.98
CA LEU A 138 -7.29 -13.30 16.42
C LEU A 138 -8.31 -14.05 17.28
N TYR A 139 -9.54 -14.20 16.78
CA TYR A 139 -10.54 -15.02 17.45
C TYR A 139 -10.12 -16.50 17.44
N VAL A 140 -9.68 -17.02 16.29
CA VAL A 140 -9.21 -18.41 16.13
C VAL A 140 -8.01 -18.70 17.05
N THR A 141 -7.06 -17.78 17.16
CA THR A 141 -5.87 -17.98 18.00
C THR A 141 -6.12 -17.69 19.49
N GLY A 142 -7.34 -17.28 19.87
CA GLY A 142 -7.71 -16.92 21.24
C GLY A 142 -7.07 -15.61 21.74
N ALA A 143 -6.49 -14.81 20.85
CA ALA A 143 -5.78 -13.57 21.19
C ALA A 143 -6.62 -12.29 21.04
N LEU A 144 -7.88 -12.40 20.59
CA LEU A 144 -8.76 -11.26 20.31
C LEU A 144 -8.79 -10.23 21.45
N ASN A 145 -9.19 -10.63 22.66
CA ASN A 145 -9.31 -9.71 23.80
C ASN A 145 -7.95 -9.34 24.43
N THR A 146 -6.90 -10.10 24.11
CA THR A 146 -5.54 -9.83 24.58
C THR A 146 -4.90 -8.69 23.77
N ILE A 147 -5.18 -8.63 22.48
CA ILE A 147 -4.60 -7.65 21.55
C ILE A 147 -5.57 -6.47 21.32
N LEU A 148 -6.85 -6.76 21.14
CA LEU A 148 -7.88 -5.77 20.85
C LEU A 148 -8.72 -5.52 22.10
N HIS A 149 -8.26 -4.58 22.93
CA HIS A 149 -9.01 -4.09 24.09
C HIS A 149 -10.31 -3.37 23.67
N ASP A 150 -11.19 -3.09 24.63
CA ASP A 150 -12.53 -2.53 24.41
C ASP A 150 -12.56 -1.30 23.48
N GLU A 151 -11.59 -0.41 23.59
CA GLU A 151 -11.49 0.78 22.74
C GLU A 151 -11.12 0.43 21.29
N HIS A 152 -10.22 -0.55 21.08
CA HIS A 152 -9.92 -1.05 19.73
C HIS A 152 -11.18 -1.62 19.10
N GLN A 153 -11.89 -2.48 19.83
CA GLN A 153 -13.13 -3.10 19.35
C GLN A 153 -14.18 -2.03 19.04
N ARG A 154 -14.33 -1.00 19.89
CA ARG A 154 -15.26 0.10 19.65
C ARG A 154 -14.93 0.86 18.36
N GLU A 155 -13.68 1.20 18.12
CA GLU A 155 -13.27 1.91 16.90
C GLU A 155 -13.37 1.03 15.64
N MET A 156 -13.10 -0.27 15.75
CA MET A 156 -13.27 -1.22 14.64
C MET A 156 -14.74 -1.36 14.25
N LYS A 157 -15.63 -1.43 15.25
CA LYS A 157 -17.08 -1.41 15.02
C LYS A 157 -17.53 -0.08 14.41
N ARG A 158 -17.00 1.05 14.88
CA ARG A 158 -17.26 2.37 14.28
C ARG A 158 -16.90 2.37 12.79
N TYR A 159 -15.73 1.84 12.42
CA TYR A 159 -15.31 1.73 11.02
C TYR A 159 -16.24 0.87 10.18
N LEU A 160 -16.55 -0.34 10.64
CA LEU A 160 -17.43 -1.24 9.91
C LEU A 160 -18.82 -0.64 9.73
N PHE A 161 -19.45 -0.08 10.77
CA PHE A 161 -20.76 0.55 10.63
C PHE A 161 -20.74 1.82 9.77
N THR A 162 -19.66 2.60 9.82
CA THR A 162 -19.51 3.81 9.00
C THR A 162 -19.48 3.47 7.51
N HIS A 163 -18.84 2.36 7.15
CA HIS A 163 -18.71 1.91 5.75
C HIS A 163 -19.78 0.92 5.30
N GLN A 164 -20.81 0.66 6.11
CA GLN A 164 -21.99 -0.09 5.66
C GLN A 164 -22.75 0.72 4.61
N ASN A 165 -22.98 0.14 3.45
CA ASN A 165 -23.76 0.75 2.37
C ASN A 165 -25.24 0.89 2.76
N ILE A 166 -25.96 1.75 2.03
CA ILE A 166 -27.40 2.01 2.26
C ILE A 166 -28.23 0.72 2.17
N ASP A 167 -27.80 -0.23 1.33
CA ASP A 167 -28.48 -1.52 1.17
C ASP A 167 -28.23 -2.51 2.32
N GLY A 168 -27.38 -2.15 3.30
CA GLY A 168 -27.02 -2.98 4.45
C GLY A 168 -25.79 -3.86 4.24
N GLY A 169 -25.17 -3.86 3.06
CA GLY A 169 -23.96 -4.64 2.76
C GLY A 169 -22.66 -3.84 2.83
N TRP A 170 -21.55 -4.50 2.46
CA TRP A 170 -20.20 -3.93 2.36
C TRP A 170 -19.54 -4.31 1.04
N GLY A 171 -18.86 -3.36 0.42
CA GLY A 171 -18.13 -3.59 -0.83
C GLY A 171 -16.74 -4.18 -0.64
N LEU A 172 -16.05 -4.46 -1.75
CA LEU A 172 -14.65 -4.95 -1.71
C LEU A 172 -13.70 -3.90 -1.13
N HIS A 173 -14.03 -2.64 -1.34
CA HIS A 173 -13.40 -1.44 -0.79
C HIS A 173 -14.48 -0.43 -0.38
N ILE A 174 -14.12 0.64 0.33
CA ILE A 174 -15.04 1.66 0.88
C ILE A 174 -15.91 2.38 -0.16
N GLU A 175 -15.43 2.50 -1.40
CA GLU A 175 -16.19 3.06 -2.55
C GLU A 175 -17.00 1.99 -3.31
N GLY A 176 -16.85 0.71 -2.96
CA GLY A 176 -17.40 -0.41 -3.69
C GLY A 176 -18.87 -0.68 -3.36
N CYS A 177 -19.60 -1.19 -4.35
CA CYS A 177 -20.93 -1.75 -4.12
C CYS A 177 -20.87 -3.02 -3.28
N SER A 178 -21.94 -3.32 -2.56
CA SER A 178 -22.00 -4.44 -1.63
C SER A 178 -21.75 -5.80 -2.29
N THR A 179 -20.89 -6.61 -1.68
CA THR A 179 -20.51 -7.96 -2.15
C THR A 179 -20.81 -9.01 -1.08
N MET A 180 -21.07 -10.26 -1.49
CA MET A 180 -21.24 -11.36 -0.53
C MET A 180 -19.99 -11.55 0.33
N PHE A 181 -18.81 -11.39 -0.27
CA PHE A 181 -17.52 -11.53 0.41
C PHE A 181 -17.41 -10.60 1.61
N CYS A 182 -17.43 -9.29 1.38
CA CYS A 182 -17.19 -8.33 2.45
C CYS A 182 -18.40 -8.14 3.37
N THR A 183 -19.63 -8.37 2.88
CA THR A 183 -20.82 -8.32 3.75
C THR A 183 -20.81 -9.46 4.76
N ALA A 184 -20.53 -10.69 4.34
CA ALA A 184 -20.47 -11.83 5.24
C ALA A 184 -19.31 -11.70 6.25
N LEU A 185 -18.11 -11.32 5.78
CA LEU A 185 -16.96 -11.15 6.67
C LEU A 185 -17.15 -10.01 7.67
N SER A 186 -17.73 -8.87 7.25
CA SER A 186 -18.02 -7.75 8.16
C SER A 186 -19.08 -8.13 9.18
N TYR A 187 -20.16 -8.80 8.76
CA TYR A 187 -21.19 -9.31 9.67
C TYR A 187 -20.60 -10.27 10.71
N VAL A 188 -19.81 -11.26 10.28
CA VAL A 188 -19.16 -12.21 11.20
C VAL A 188 -18.23 -11.48 12.16
N SER A 189 -17.44 -10.53 11.68
CA SER A 189 -16.51 -9.77 12.53
C SER A 189 -17.25 -8.93 13.57
N LEU A 190 -18.35 -8.26 13.19
CA LEU A 190 -19.20 -7.53 14.15
C LEU A 190 -19.77 -8.47 15.22
N ARG A 191 -20.20 -9.69 14.83
CA ARG A 191 -20.65 -10.73 15.79
C ARG A 191 -19.53 -11.15 16.75
N LEU A 192 -18.31 -11.32 16.26
CA LEU A 192 -17.14 -11.67 17.09
C LEU A 192 -16.71 -10.52 18.02
N LEU A 193 -16.97 -9.27 17.62
CA LEU A 193 -16.78 -8.05 18.43
C LEU A 193 -17.98 -7.73 19.34
N GLY A 194 -18.93 -8.67 19.49
CA GLY A 194 -20.01 -8.63 20.46
C GLY A 194 -21.32 -7.97 20.02
N GLU A 195 -21.49 -7.64 18.74
CA GLU A 195 -22.74 -7.03 18.24
C GLU A 195 -23.89 -8.04 18.18
N ASP A 196 -25.09 -7.60 18.57
CA ASP A 196 -26.30 -8.42 18.50
C ASP A 196 -26.80 -8.57 17.06
N LYS A 197 -27.29 -9.76 16.72
CA LYS A 197 -27.73 -10.13 15.37
C LYS A 197 -29.08 -9.47 15.02
N ASP A 198 -29.81 -9.01 16.03
CA ASP A 198 -31.15 -8.46 15.92
C ASP A 198 -31.17 -6.92 16.06
N ASP A 199 -30.00 -6.28 16.15
CA ASP A 199 -29.85 -4.82 16.08
C ASP A 199 -29.87 -4.33 14.61
N GLY A 200 -30.46 -3.16 14.35
CA GLY A 200 -30.90 -2.70 13.03
C GLY A 200 -29.89 -2.88 11.89
N ALA A 201 -28.67 -2.36 12.05
CA ALA A 201 -27.61 -2.49 11.05
C ALA A 201 -27.22 -3.96 10.78
N MET A 202 -27.21 -4.79 11.83
CA MET A 202 -26.93 -6.22 11.74
C MET A 202 -28.08 -7.00 11.10
N GLN A 203 -29.33 -6.62 11.39
CA GLN A 203 -30.50 -7.20 10.74
C GLN A 203 -30.50 -6.91 9.23
N ASN A 204 -30.15 -5.68 8.83
CA ASN A 204 -30.04 -5.30 7.42
C ASN A 204 -28.96 -6.11 6.69
N ALA A 205 -27.78 -6.26 7.31
CA ALA A 205 -26.71 -7.09 6.78
C ALA A 205 -27.12 -8.55 6.61
N ARG A 206 -27.74 -9.15 7.65
CA ARG A 206 -28.23 -10.52 7.63
C ARG A 206 -29.28 -10.70 6.54
N LYS A 207 -30.23 -9.77 6.42
CA LYS A 207 -31.24 -9.77 5.36
C LYS A 207 -30.58 -9.70 3.98
N TRP A 208 -29.61 -8.81 3.80
CA TRP A 208 -28.88 -8.66 2.54
C TRP A 208 -28.20 -9.97 2.10
N ILE A 209 -27.58 -10.68 3.06
CA ILE A 209 -26.93 -11.98 2.83
C ILE A 209 -27.97 -13.05 2.44
N VAL A 210 -29.04 -13.19 3.22
CA VAL A 210 -30.07 -14.22 2.99
C VAL A 210 -30.79 -14.01 1.67
N ASP A 211 -31.15 -12.76 1.35
CA ASP A 211 -31.85 -12.41 0.09
C ASP A 211 -31.01 -12.71 -1.17
N ARG A 212 -29.69 -12.91 -1.03
CA ARG A 212 -28.74 -13.18 -2.13
C ARG A 212 -28.21 -14.61 -2.14
N GLY A 213 -28.96 -15.54 -1.57
CA GLY A 213 -28.65 -16.98 -1.61
C GLY A 213 -27.73 -17.46 -0.49
N GLY A 214 -27.43 -16.60 0.49
CA GLY A 214 -26.62 -16.96 1.65
C GLY A 214 -25.12 -17.07 1.37
N VAL A 215 -24.38 -17.44 2.42
CA VAL A 215 -22.91 -17.40 2.45
C VAL A 215 -22.23 -18.45 1.56
N THR A 216 -22.95 -19.46 1.09
CA THR A 216 -22.41 -20.52 0.19
C THR A 216 -21.89 -19.95 -1.14
N SER A 217 -22.44 -18.81 -1.56
CA SER A 217 -22.01 -18.05 -2.75
C SER A 217 -20.76 -17.20 -2.55
N ILE A 218 -20.15 -17.20 -1.36
CA ILE A 218 -18.97 -16.39 -1.06
C ILE A 218 -17.75 -16.83 -1.92
N PRO A 219 -16.89 -15.89 -2.38
CA PRO A 219 -15.66 -16.24 -3.09
C PRO A 219 -14.69 -17.11 -2.28
N SER A 220 -13.71 -17.73 -2.95
CA SER A 220 -12.76 -18.68 -2.35
C SER A 220 -12.00 -18.12 -1.14
N TRP A 221 -11.63 -16.84 -1.17
CA TRP A 221 -11.02 -16.17 -0.04
C TRP A 221 -11.94 -16.08 1.18
N GLY A 222 -13.24 -15.87 0.98
CA GLY A 222 -14.21 -15.89 2.07
C GLY A 222 -14.39 -17.29 2.66
N LYS A 223 -14.32 -18.32 1.81
CA LYS A 223 -14.38 -19.73 2.23
C LYS A 223 -13.18 -20.14 3.08
N LEU A 224 -12.00 -19.61 2.78
CA LEU A 224 -10.81 -19.81 3.64
C LEU A 224 -11.08 -19.33 5.08
N TRP A 225 -11.75 -18.19 5.24
CA TRP A 225 -12.03 -17.62 6.57
C TRP A 225 -13.25 -18.22 7.27
N LEU A 226 -14.25 -18.68 6.52
CA LEU A 226 -15.52 -19.20 7.08
C LEU A 226 -15.66 -20.72 7.04
N SER A 227 -14.75 -21.43 6.35
CA SER A 227 -14.79 -22.88 6.14
C SER A 227 -16.06 -23.39 5.43
N GLU A 228 -16.51 -22.69 4.36
CA GLU A 228 -17.75 -22.97 3.62
C GLU A 228 -17.53 -23.60 2.21
N ASP A 229 -18.52 -24.35 1.71
CA ASP A 229 -18.45 -25.12 0.44
C ASP A 229 -18.50 -24.28 -0.85
N LEU A 230 -17.76 -24.70 -1.89
CA LEU A 230 -17.56 -23.97 -3.15
C LEU A 230 -18.81 -23.94 -4.08
N TYR A 231 -19.59 -22.86 -4.05
CA TYR A 231 -20.53 -22.51 -5.14
C TYR A 231 -20.11 -21.23 -5.89
N TYR A 232 -19.27 -21.35 -6.92
CA TYR A 232 -19.00 -20.26 -7.87
C TYR A 232 -18.75 -20.83 -9.28
N PRO A 233 -19.32 -20.24 -10.34
CA PRO A 233 -19.06 -20.70 -11.71
C PRO A 233 -17.60 -20.46 -12.07
N ARG A 234 -16.88 -21.53 -12.44
CA ARG A 234 -15.46 -21.49 -12.83
C ARG A 234 -15.33 -21.98 -14.28
N PRO A 235 -14.21 -21.68 -14.97
CA PRO A 235 -13.90 -22.34 -16.22
C PRO A 235 -13.92 -23.86 -16.04
N MET A 236 -14.44 -24.60 -17.04
CA MET A 236 -14.56 -26.06 -16.97
C MET A 236 -13.24 -26.76 -16.61
N ILE A 237 -12.12 -26.26 -17.12
CA ILE A 237 -10.79 -26.82 -16.81
C ILE A 237 -10.44 -26.71 -15.32
N GLN A 238 -10.87 -25.62 -14.69
CA GLN A 238 -10.65 -25.37 -13.27
C GLN A 238 -11.55 -26.29 -12.43
N ASP A 239 -12.82 -26.48 -12.80
CA ASP A 239 -13.70 -27.44 -12.12
C ASP A 239 -13.17 -28.86 -12.20
N MET A 240 -12.74 -29.32 -13.39
CA MET A 240 -12.14 -30.65 -13.55
C MET A 240 -10.90 -30.84 -12.66
N LEU A 241 -10.05 -29.81 -12.55
CA LEU A 241 -8.84 -29.86 -11.73
C LEU A 241 -9.17 -29.92 -10.24
N TRP A 242 -10.12 -29.09 -9.76
CA TRP A 242 -10.53 -29.12 -8.36
C TRP A 242 -11.29 -30.39 -7.99
N ASP A 243 -12.15 -30.90 -8.87
CA ASP A 243 -12.87 -32.17 -8.64
C ASP A 243 -11.89 -33.34 -8.56
N PHE A 244 -10.87 -33.36 -9.42
CA PHE A 244 -9.80 -34.36 -9.32
C PHE A 244 -9.06 -34.24 -7.99
N LEU A 245 -8.65 -33.03 -7.59
CA LEU A 245 -7.96 -32.81 -6.32
C LEU A 245 -8.83 -33.19 -5.12
N HIS A 246 -10.13 -32.90 -5.16
CA HIS A 246 -11.05 -33.15 -4.05
C HIS A 246 -11.43 -34.64 -3.94
N TYR A 247 -11.88 -35.25 -5.03
CA TYR A 247 -12.40 -36.63 -4.98
C TYR A 247 -11.31 -37.70 -5.07
N LEU A 248 -10.14 -37.38 -5.64
CA LEU A 248 -9.03 -38.33 -5.78
C LEU A 248 -7.80 -37.89 -4.99
N GLY A 249 -7.36 -36.64 -5.15
CA GLY A 249 -6.16 -36.12 -4.50
C GLY A 249 -6.22 -36.15 -2.97
N GLU A 250 -7.30 -35.61 -2.39
CA GLU A 250 -7.45 -35.44 -0.95
C GLU A 250 -7.53 -36.78 -0.19
N PRO A 251 -8.35 -37.77 -0.61
CA PRO A 251 -8.37 -39.09 0.03
C PRO A 251 -7.02 -39.82 -0.05
N LEU A 252 -6.33 -39.69 -1.20
CA LEU A 252 -4.99 -40.28 -1.38
C LEU A 252 -3.99 -39.62 -0.43
N LEU A 253 -3.89 -38.30 -0.42
CA LEU A 253 -2.94 -37.55 0.41
C LEU A 253 -3.24 -37.64 1.91
N MET A 254 -4.46 -38.00 2.31
CA MET A 254 -4.81 -38.30 3.71
C MET A 254 -4.47 -39.73 4.12
N SER A 255 -4.28 -40.64 3.17
CA SER A 255 -4.03 -42.05 3.43
C SER A 255 -2.54 -42.38 3.39
N TRP A 256 -2.13 -43.40 4.15
CA TRP A 256 -0.76 -43.92 4.06
C TRP A 256 -0.53 -44.61 2.71
N PRO A 257 0.62 -44.38 2.03
CA PRO A 257 1.82 -43.67 2.47
C PRO A 257 1.87 -42.17 2.08
N CYS A 258 0.93 -41.68 1.26
CA CYS A 258 0.91 -40.32 0.73
C CYS A 258 0.75 -39.24 1.81
N SER A 259 0.19 -39.57 2.97
CA SER A 259 0.18 -38.68 4.15
C SER A 259 1.58 -38.27 4.62
N LYS A 260 2.63 -39.07 4.37
CA LYS A 260 4.02 -38.66 4.62
C LYS A 260 4.47 -37.55 3.67
N LEU A 261 4.01 -37.59 2.42
CA LEU A 261 4.31 -36.54 1.43
C LEU A 261 3.61 -35.23 1.84
N ARG A 262 2.34 -35.30 2.27
CA ARG A 262 1.63 -34.14 2.82
C ARG A 262 2.38 -33.53 4.00
N LYS A 263 2.81 -34.36 4.97
CA LYS A 263 3.60 -33.87 6.11
C LYS A 263 4.88 -33.15 5.65
N LYS A 264 5.65 -33.76 4.75
CA LYS A 264 6.86 -33.13 4.20
C LYS A 264 6.57 -31.82 3.47
N ALA A 265 5.46 -31.74 2.75
CA ALA A 265 5.03 -30.50 2.09
C ALA A 265 4.64 -29.42 3.09
N LEU A 266 3.91 -29.76 4.16
CA LEU A 266 3.56 -28.82 5.24
C LEU A 266 4.81 -28.33 6.00
N ASP A 267 5.75 -29.22 6.32
CA ASP A 267 7.02 -28.85 6.94
C ASP A 267 7.80 -27.86 6.05
N HIS A 268 7.77 -28.07 4.72
CA HIS A 268 8.40 -27.16 3.76
C HIS A 268 7.68 -25.80 3.67
N VAL A 269 6.34 -25.78 3.68
CA VAL A 269 5.56 -24.52 3.71
C VAL A 269 5.88 -23.73 4.98
N MET A 270 5.96 -24.38 6.14
CA MET A 270 6.34 -23.71 7.39
C MET A 270 7.76 -23.10 7.33
N GLN A 271 8.71 -23.76 6.66
CA GLN A 271 10.04 -23.17 6.43
C GLN A 271 9.96 -21.86 5.65
N HIS A 272 9.14 -21.80 4.59
CA HIS A 272 8.93 -20.57 3.82
C HIS A 272 8.23 -19.47 4.62
N ILE A 273 7.26 -19.84 5.47
CA ILE A 273 6.59 -18.90 6.38
C ILE A 273 7.60 -18.29 7.36
N HIS A 274 8.38 -19.12 8.05
CA HIS A 274 9.40 -18.63 8.99
C HIS A 274 10.45 -17.77 8.31
N TYR A 275 10.85 -18.12 7.08
CA TYR A 275 11.76 -17.30 6.30
C TYR A 275 11.19 -15.91 5.99
N GLU A 276 9.94 -15.82 5.51
CA GLU A 276 9.25 -14.53 5.29
C GLU A 276 9.17 -13.73 6.60
N ASP A 277 8.79 -14.37 7.69
CA ASP A 277 8.58 -13.74 8.98
C ASP A 277 9.89 -13.15 9.55
N GLU A 278 10.98 -13.91 9.50
CA GLU A 278 12.29 -13.46 10.01
C GLU A 278 12.88 -12.32 9.17
N ASN A 279 12.70 -12.34 7.84
CA ASN A 279 13.26 -11.31 6.96
C ASN A 279 12.46 -10.00 7.02
N THR A 280 11.18 -10.05 7.38
CA THR A 280 10.29 -8.88 7.49
C THR A 280 10.04 -8.41 8.91
N GLN A 281 10.79 -8.94 9.89
CA GLN A 281 10.57 -8.64 11.31
C GLN A 281 9.12 -8.88 11.75
N TYR A 282 8.49 -9.93 11.19
CA TYR A 282 7.10 -10.35 11.40
C TYR A 282 6.04 -9.34 10.92
N ILE A 283 6.42 -8.42 10.03
CA ILE A 283 5.48 -7.52 9.33
C ILE A 283 4.86 -8.24 8.12
N CYS A 284 5.63 -9.12 7.47
CA CYS A 284 5.32 -9.76 6.20
C CYS A 284 5.15 -8.76 5.03
N ILE A 285 5.02 -9.25 3.80
CA ILE A 285 4.79 -8.39 2.63
C ILE A 285 3.52 -7.53 2.77
N GLY A 286 2.45 -8.06 3.35
CA GLY A 286 1.20 -7.32 3.53
C GLY A 286 0.27 -7.91 4.60
N PRO A 287 -0.91 -7.30 4.80
CA PRO A 287 -1.81 -7.61 5.91
C PRO A 287 -2.39 -9.02 5.83
N VAL A 288 -2.70 -9.53 4.63
CA VAL A 288 -3.35 -10.84 4.45
C VAL A 288 -2.41 -11.97 4.86
N ASN A 289 -1.21 -12.02 4.28
CA ASN A 289 -0.25 -13.06 4.65
C ASN A 289 0.29 -12.84 6.07
N LYS A 290 0.37 -11.60 6.57
CA LYS A 290 0.65 -11.36 8.00
C LYS A 290 -0.31 -12.12 8.92
N VAL A 291 -1.61 -12.07 8.65
CA VAL A 291 -2.59 -12.76 9.51
C VAL A 291 -2.52 -14.27 9.32
N LEU A 292 -2.38 -14.75 8.08
CA LEU A 292 -2.29 -16.18 7.81
C LEU A 292 -1.01 -16.81 8.40
N ASN A 293 0.16 -16.18 8.20
CA ASN A 293 1.42 -16.63 8.79
C ASN A 293 1.33 -16.67 10.32
N MET A 294 0.73 -15.64 10.94
CA MET A 294 0.49 -15.64 12.39
C MET A 294 -0.35 -16.84 12.85
N VAL A 295 -1.43 -17.17 12.14
CA VAL A 295 -2.26 -18.35 12.44
C VAL A 295 -1.46 -19.64 12.23
N CYS A 296 -0.65 -19.74 11.19
CA CYS A 296 0.23 -20.89 10.95
C CYS A 296 1.26 -21.07 12.08
N CYS A 297 1.95 -20.01 12.52
CA CYS A 297 2.88 -20.07 13.65
C CYS A 297 2.17 -20.45 14.95
N TRP A 298 0.93 -20.00 15.16
CA TRP A 298 0.13 -20.42 16.31
C TRP A 298 -0.25 -21.90 16.23
N LEU A 299 -0.63 -22.40 15.05
CA LEU A 299 -0.93 -23.82 14.84
C LEU A 299 0.29 -24.72 15.04
N GLU A 300 1.48 -24.25 14.67
CA GLU A 300 2.74 -24.95 14.90
C GLU A 300 3.09 -25.01 16.39
N ASP A 301 3.10 -23.87 17.08
CA ASP A 301 3.26 -23.78 18.54
C ASP A 301 2.68 -22.45 19.07
N PRO A 302 1.56 -22.49 19.84
CA PRO A 302 0.94 -21.31 20.44
C PRO A 302 1.81 -20.53 21.43
N ASN A 303 2.91 -21.11 21.92
CA ASN A 303 3.83 -20.47 22.86
C ASN A 303 5.16 -20.02 22.20
N SER A 304 5.29 -20.24 20.89
CA SER A 304 6.50 -19.93 20.13
C SER A 304 6.85 -18.44 20.17
N GLU A 305 8.14 -18.14 20.05
CA GLU A 305 8.60 -16.76 19.91
C GLU A 305 8.08 -16.13 18.61
N ALA A 306 8.01 -16.91 17.53
CA ALA A 306 7.48 -16.47 16.24
C ALA A 306 6.04 -15.93 16.37
N TYR A 307 5.15 -16.66 17.06
CA TYR A 307 3.79 -16.20 17.28
C TYR A 307 3.73 -14.93 18.15
N LYS A 308 4.55 -14.83 19.20
CA LYS A 308 4.63 -13.60 20.03
C LYS A 308 5.12 -12.39 19.22
N CYS A 309 6.12 -12.58 18.35
CA CYS A 309 6.58 -11.52 17.46
C CYS A 309 5.46 -11.07 16.51
N HIS A 310 4.70 -12.01 15.93
CA HIS A 310 3.53 -11.70 15.11
C HIS A 310 2.48 -10.87 15.83
N LEU A 311 2.17 -11.20 17.08
CA LEU A 311 1.21 -10.45 17.90
C LEU A 311 1.67 -9.02 18.15
N SER A 312 2.97 -8.83 18.41
CA SER A 312 3.55 -7.50 18.68
C SER A 312 3.47 -6.54 17.48
N ARG A 313 3.42 -7.08 16.26
CA ARG A 313 3.39 -6.32 14.99
C ARG A 313 1.98 -6.04 14.46
N ILE A 314 0.91 -6.50 15.11
CA ILE A 314 -0.48 -6.26 14.63
C ILE A 314 -0.79 -4.77 14.54
N LYS A 315 -0.37 -3.99 15.54
CA LYS A 315 -0.65 -2.55 15.59
C LYS A 315 0.02 -1.75 14.49
N ASP A 316 1.06 -2.28 13.87
CA ASP A 316 1.73 -1.64 12.72
C ASP A 316 0.80 -1.58 11.50
N TYR A 317 -0.28 -2.37 11.50
CA TYR A 317 -1.33 -2.37 10.48
C TYR A 317 -2.62 -1.65 10.92
N LEU A 318 -2.72 -1.14 12.15
CA LEU A 318 -3.96 -0.52 12.65
C LEU A 318 -3.88 1.00 12.62
N TRP A 319 -4.86 1.63 11.97
CA TRP A 319 -4.95 3.07 11.83
C TRP A 319 -6.28 3.61 12.32
N VAL A 320 -6.23 4.70 13.10
CA VAL A 320 -7.42 5.37 13.66
C VAL A 320 -7.61 6.72 12.97
N ALA A 321 -8.78 6.93 12.39
CA ALA A 321 -9.21 8.21 11.85
C ALA A 321 -10.65 8.54 12.30
N GLU A 322 -11.24 9.62 11.77
CA GLU A 322 -12.58 10.06 12.15
C GLU A 322 -13.69 9.07 11.75
N ASP A 323 -13.41 8.14 10.84
CA ASP A 323 -14.30 7.07 10.44
C ASP A 323 -14.13 5.77 11.27
N GLY A 324 -13.15 5.70 12.17
CA GLY A 324 -12.89 4.58 13.08
C GLY A 324 -11.52 3.93 12.89
N MET A 325 -11.33 2.72 13.43
CA MET A 325 -10.10 1.95 13.32
C MET A 325 -10.18 0.94 12.18
N LYS A 326 -9.20 0.99 11.27
CA LYS A 326 -9.10 0.10 10.11
C LYS A 326 -7.76 -0.61 10.05
N MET A 327 -7.71 -1.66 9.23
CA MET A 327 -6.48 -2.33 8.88
C MET A 327 -5.93 -1.78 7.56
N GLN A 328 -4.68 -1.32 7.59
CA GLN A 328 -3.96 -0.74 6.47
C GLN A 328 -3.63 -1.80 5.40
N GLY A 329 -3.52 -1.39 4.13
CA GLY A 329 -3.18 -2.26 2.98
C GLY A 329 -1.73 -2.74 2.95
N TYR A 330 -0.84 -2.04 3.66
CA TYR A 330 0.54 -2.40 4.03
C TYR A 330 0.74 -1.90 5.47
N ASN A 331 1.92 -2.03 6.08
CA ASN A 331 2.20 -1.37 7.35
C ASN A 331 2.34 0.18 7.24
N GLY A 332 1.90 0.76 6.11
CA GLY A 332 1.91 2.17 5.73
C GLY A 332 2.45 2.38 4.31
N SER A 333 2.55 3.64 3.90
CA SER A 333 3.08 4.11 2.61
C SER A 333 4.27 5.06 2.78
N GLN A 334 4.99 4.95 3.90
CA GLN A 334 5.90 5.98 4.41
C GLN A 334 6.99 6.36 3.40
N PHE A 335 7.68 5.39 2.80
CA PHE A 335 8.74 5.69 1.85
C PHE A 335 8.19 6.22 0.52
N TRP A 336 7.08 5.65 0.03
CA TRP A 336 6.38 6.15 -1.15
C TRP A 336 6.02 7.63 -1.01
N ASP A 337 5.37 8.00 0.09
CA ASP A 337 4.92 9.38 0.35
C ASP A 337 6.10 10.35 0.52
N VAL A 338 7.19 9.93 1.16
CA VAL A 338 8.40 10.74 1.29
C VAL A 338 9.03 11.01 -0.06
N SER A 339 9.18 9.99 -0.90
CA SER A 339 9.83 10.15 -2.21
C SER A 339 9.06 11.11 -3.12
N PHE A 340 7.73 11.07 -3.13
CA PHE A 340 6.95 12.04 -3.89
C PHE A 340 6.88 13.41 -3.24
N THR A 341 6.82 13.50 -1.91
CA THR A 341 6.79 14.80 -1.24
C THR A 341 8.08 15.58 -1.49
N VAL A 342 9.24 14.92 -1.47
CA VAL A 342 10.52 15.56 -1.83
C VAL A 342 10.49 16.08 -3.27
N GLN A 343 10.05 15.27 -4.23
CA GLN A 343 9.96 15.71 -5.62
C GLN A 343 8.99 16.89 -5.79
N ALA A 344 7.85 16.85 -5.10
CA ALA A 344 6.87 17.92 -5.14
C ALA A 344 7.46 19.24 -4.59
N ILE A 345 8.17 19.19 -3.44
CA ILE A 345 8.84 20.37 -2.86
C ILE A 345 9.87 20.93 -3.86
N LEU A 346 10.76 20.09 -4.38
CA LEU A 346 11.81 20.53 -5.32
C LEU A 346 11.22 21.11 -6.62
N SER A 347 10.10 20.56 -7.10
CA SER A 347 9.42 21.07 -8.30
C SER A 347 8.79 22.46 -8.12
N THR A 348 8.64 22.94 -6.87
CA THR A 348 8.13 24.29 -6.60
C THR A 348 9.19 25.39 -6.68
N ASN A 349 10.48 25.04 -6.71
CA ASN A 349 11.61 25.97 -6.55
C ASN A 349 11.52 26.82 -5.26
N MET A 350 10.94 26.26 -4.19
CA MET A 350 10.84 26.87 -2.86
C MET A 350 11.68 26.11 -1.81
N ASP A 351 12.66 25.34 -2.26
CA ASP A 351 13.45 24.42 -1.45
C ASP A 351 14.25 25.11 -0.33
N ASP A 352 14.65 26.37 -0.52
CA ASP A 352 15.27 27.19 0.53
C ASP A 352 14.31 27.41 1.73
N GLU A 353 13.03 27.70 1.46
CA GLU A 353 12.00 27.94 2.50
C GLU A 353 11.65 26.67 3.27
N TYR A 354 11.83 25.49 2.66
CA TYR A 354 11.45 24.19 3.21
C TYR A 354 12.64 23.25 3.44
N SER A 355 13.84 23.81 3.54
CA SER A 355 15.11 23.10 3.77
C SER A 355 15.07 22.16 4.97
N SER A 356 14.44 22.57 6.08
CA SER A 356 14.25 21.72 7.26
C SER A 356 13.46 20.44 6.95
N MET A 357 12.40 20.53 6.13
CA MET A 357 11.63 19.36 5.74
C MET A 357 12.45 18.43 4.85
N LEU A 358 13.19 18.99 3.90
CA LEU A 358 14.06 18.23 3.00
C LEU A 358 15.19 17.54 3.76
N LYS A 359 15.76 18.18 4.79
CA LYS A 359 16.79 17.59 5.66
C LYS A 359 16.27 16.38 6.43
N LYS A 360 15.07 16.49 7.01
CA LYS A 360 14.41 15.37 7.69
C LYS A 360 14.06 14.24 6.70
N ALA A 361 13.49 14.57 5.55
CA ALA A 361 13.19 13.58 4.50
C ALA A 361 14.46 12.88 3.99
N ASN A 362 15.56 13.60 3.80
CA ASN A 362 16.86 13.02 3.42
C ASN A 362 17.36 12.03 4.49
N HIS A 363 17.19 12.34 5.77
CA HIS A 363 17.49 11.37 6.84
C HIS A 363 16.65 10.10 6.70
N PHE A 364 15.34 10.23 6.53
CA PHE A 364 14.43 9.10 6.34
C PHE A 364 14.79 8.23 5.12
N ILE A 365 15.10 8.86 3.98
CA ILE A 365 15.46 8.17 2.73
C ILE A 365 16.67 7.27 2.94
N LYS A 366 17.72 7.78 3.61
CA LYS A 366 18.92 6.99 3.93
C LYS A 366 18.63 5.85 4.90
N CYS A 367 17.80 6.11 5.92
CA CYS A 367 17.40 5.11 6.90
C CYS A 367 16.42 4.06 6.34
N SER A 368 15.87 4.27 5.16
CA SER A 368 14.91 3.35 4.53
C SER A 368 15.53 2.44 3.47
N GLN A 369 16.75 2.71 3.02
CA GLN A 369 17.39 1.89 1.99
C GLN A 369 17.75 0.51 2.53
N VAL A 370 17.39 -0.56 1.82
CA VAL A 370 17.76 -1.93 2.19
C VAL A 370 19.27 -2.12 2.05
N ARG A 371 19.97 -2.36 3.16
CA ARG A 371 21.44 -2.40 3.20
C ARG A 371 22.05 -3.79 2.98
N ARG A 372 21.24 -4.84 3.06
CA ARG A 372 21.67 -6.23 2.92
C ARG A 372 20.57 -7.06 2.27
N ASN A 373 20.96 -8.11 1.54
CA ASN A 373 20.02 -9.15 1.13
C ASN A 373 19.55 -9.93 2.37
N SER A 374 18.51 -10.75 2.17
CA SER A 374 18.03 -11.73 3.15
C SER A 374 19.15 -12.60 3.72
N SER A 375 18.92 -13.21 4.88
CA SER A 375 19.89 -13.99 5.68
C SER A 375 20.49 -15.23 4.98
N SER A 376 20.02 -15.59 3.79
CA SER A 376 20.45 -16.73 2.96
C SER A 376 20.49 -16.34 1.48
N ASN A 377 20.90 -17.28 0.62
CA ASN A 377 20.83 -17.10 -0.83
C ASN A 377 19.36 -16.82 -1.25
N PRO A 378 19.04 -15.62 -1.79
CA PRO A 378 17.66 -15.25 -2.09
C PRO A 378 16.93 -16.23 -3.01
N SER A 379 17.67 -16.88 -3.93
CA SER A 379 17.08 -17.81 -4.90
C SER A 379 16.52 -19.09 -4.30
N GLU A 380 17.01 -19.53 -3.14
CA GLU A 380 16.48 -20.71 -2.43
C GLU A 380 15.06 -20.47 -1.92
N TRP A 381 14.69 -19.20 -1.74
CA TRP A 381 13.43 -18.77 -1.14
C TRP A 381 12.55 -18.01 -2.12
N TYR A 382 12.87 -18.10 -3.42
CA TYR A 382 12.19 -17.39 -4.49
C TYR A 382 12.16 -15.88 -4.29
N ARG A 383 13.20 -15.31 -3.68
CA ARG A 383 13.36 -13.86 -3.53
C ARG A 383 14.31 -13.30 -4.57
N HIS A 384 13.97 -12.14 -5.09
CA HIS A 384 14.92 -11.29 -5.81
C HIS A 384 15.96 -10.69 -4.84
N ILE A 385 17.12 -10.27 -5.36
CA ILE A 385 18.07 -9.49 -4.54
C ILE A 385 17.38 -8.20 -4.08
N SER A 386 17.70 -7.68 -2.90
CA SER A 386 17.05 -6.47 -2.35
C SER A 386 18.03 -5.38 -1.90
N LYS A 387 19.32 -5.72 -1.73
CA LYS A 387 20.37 -4.76 -1.37
C LYS A 387 20.40 -3.59 -2.35
N GLY A 388 20.30 -2.37 -1.84
CA GLY A 388 20.30 -1.14 -2.60
C GLY A 388 18.91 -0.59 -2.93
N GLY A 389 17.88 -1.43 -2.87
CA GLY A 389 16.50 -1.02 -3.13
C GLY A 389 15.85 -0.31 -1.94
N TRP A 390 14.65 0.21 -2.20
CA TRP A 390 13.76 0.77 -1.19
C TRP A 390 12.40 0.08 -1.21
N PRO A 391 11.83 -0.21 -0.03
CA PRO A 391 10.48 -0.76 0.09
C PRO A 391 9.41 0.32 -0.11
N PHE A 392 8.16 -0.10 -0.28
CA PHE A 392 7.02 0.81 -0.34
C PHE A 392 6.79 1.55 1.00
N SER A 393 6.93 0.81 2.11
CA SER A 393 6.60 1.29 3.46
C SER A 393 7.86 1.66 4.27
N THR A 394 8.45 0.69 4.97
CA THR A 394 9.51 0.90 5.97
C THR A 394 10.65 -0.10 5.79
N GLN A 395 11.86 0.21 6.28
CA GLN A 395 13.00 -0.70 6.17
C GLN A 395 12.75 -2.07 6.86
N ASP A 396 11.96 -2.11 7.93
CA ASP A 396 11.62 -3.37 8.63
C ASP A 396 10.78 -4.33 7.76
N ASN A 397 9.94 -3.82 6.85
CA ASN A 397 9.24 -4.64 5.86
C ASN A 397 10.24 -5.26 4.86
N GLY A 398 11.29 -4.52 4.49
CA GLY A 398 12.48 -5.05 3.83
C GLY A 398 12.32 -5.48 2.37
N TRP A 399 11.09 -5.49 1.83
CA TRP A 399 10.83 -5.88 0.45
C TRP A 399 10.87 -4.70 -0.49
N ALA A 400 12.01 -4.55 -1.18
CA ALA A 400 12.21 -3.53 -2.18
C ALA A 400 11.29 -3.72 -3.40
N VAL A 401 10.87 -2.60 -3.98
CA VAL A 401 10.00 -2.55 -5.17
C VAL A 401 10.71 -1.74 -6.25
N SER A 402 10.52 -2.08 -7.52
CA SER A 402 11.22 -1.47 -8.65
C SER A 402 11.00 0.06 -8.75
N ASP A 403 9.74 0.50 -8.69
CA ASP A 403 9.37 1.91 -8.73
C ASP A 403 9.79 2.65 -7.48
N CYS A 404 9.53 2.11 -6.29
CA CYS A 404 9.97 2.69 -5.03
C CYS A 404 11.49 2.90 -5.04
N SER A 405 12.24 1.94 -5.57
CA SER A 405 13.69 2.04 -5.66
C SER A 405 14.15 3.05 -6.70
N ALA A 406 13.46 3.17 -7.83
CA ALA A 406 13.76 4.18 -8.84
C ALA A 406 13.42 5.61 -8.38
N GLU A 407 12.27 5.78 -7.72
CA GLU A 407 11.86 7.02 -7.07
C GLU A 407 12.84 7.38 -5.94
N GLY A 408 13.25 6.39 -5.14
CA GLY A 408 14.29 6.51 -4.11
C GLY A 408 15.64 6.95 -4.66
N LEU A 409 16.11 6.32 -5.75
CA LEU A 409 17.32 6.71 -6.46
C LEU A 409 17.24 8.16 -6.95
N LYS A 410 16.12 8.54 -7.58
CA LYS A 410 15.86 9.90 -8.07
C LYS A 410 15.95 10.93 -6.94
N VAL A 411 15.21 10.76 -5.84
CA VAL A 411 15.26 11.73 -4.73
C VAL A 411 16.60 11.77 -4.03
N ALA A 412 17.29 10.63 -3.90
CA ALA A 412 18.61 10.58 -3.30
C ALA A 412 19.64 11.38 -4.13
N ILE A 413 19.58 11.29 -5.47
CA ILE A 413 20.43 12.08 -6.38
C ILE A 413 20.07 13.57 -6.30
N LEU A 414 18.79 13.91 -6.40
CA LEU A 414 18.32 15.31 -6.35
C LEU A 414 18.79 15.99 -5.06
N LEU A 415 18.58 15.35 -3.92
CA LEU A 415 19.04 15.86 -2.62
C LEU A 415 20.58 15.90 -2.54
N SER A 416 21.30 14.95 -3.15
CA SER A 416 22.78 14.98 -3.16
C SER A 416 23.39 16.15 -3.93
N ASN A 417 22.61 16.81 -4.79
CA ASN A 417 23.04 18.00 -5.54
C ASN A 417 22.81 19.30 -4.74
N MET A 418 22.12 19.23 -3.60
CA MET A 418 21.84 20.38 -2.74
C MET A 418 22.97 20.62 -1.72
N PRO A 419 23.12 21.86 -1.20
CA PRO A 419 24.12 22.16 -0.17
C PRO A 419 23.94 21.33 1.11
N PHE A 420 25.06 20.95 1.73
CA PHE A 420 25.09 20.17 2.98
C PHE A 420 24.33 20.85 4.12
N GLU A 421 24.41 22.18 4.19
CA GLU A 421 23.74 23.02 5.17
C GLU A 421 22.21 22.88 5.06
N THR A 422 21.71 22.75 3.83
CA THR A 422 20.28 22.66 3.50
C THR A 422 19.71 21.28 3.82
N VAL A 423 20.32 20.20 3.31
CA VAL A 423 19.74 18.84 3.37
C VAL A 423 20.51 17.86 4.25
N GLY A 424 21.63 18.27 4.83
CA GLY A 424 22.53 17.42 5.60
C GLY A 424 23.35 16.47 4.72
N LYS A 425 23.93 15.44 5.35
CA LYS A 425 24.80 14.47 4.67
C LYS A 425 24.03 13.74 3.54
N ALA A 426 24.53 13.80 2.31
CA ALA A 426 23.99 13.03 1.19
C ALA A 426 24.14 11.51 1.42
N ILE A 427 23.40 10.73 0.65
CA ILE A 427 23.66 9.29 0.57
C ILE A 427 25.05 9.06 -0.06
N GLU A 428 25.76 8.02 0.38
CA GLU A 428 27.08 7.72 -0.18
C GLU A 428 26.95 7.19 -1.62
N THR A 429 27.90 7.54 -2.48
CA THR A 429 27.88 7.15 -3.90
C THR A 429 27.82 5.63 -4.10
N GLU A 430 28.52 4.84 -3.28
CA GLU A 430 28.45 3.37 -3.35
C GLU A 430 27.04 2.82 -3.11
N GLN A 431 26.22 3.53 -2.33
CA GLN A 431 24.84 3.14 -2.08
C GLN A 431 23.93 3.46 -3.26
N LEU A 432 24.28 4.47 -4.06
CA LEU A 432 23.64 4.72 -5.35
C LEU A 432 24.00 3.60 -6.34
N TYR A 433 25.24 3.12 -6.33
CA TYR A 433 25.65 1.98 -7.16
C TYR A 433 24.90 0.70 -6.78
N ASP A 434 24.73 0.43 -5.48
CA ASP A 434 23.88 -0.67 -5.01
C ASP A 434 22.43 -0.54 -5.54
N ALA A 435 21.85 0.66 -5.49
CA ALA A 435 20.50 0.91 -6.00
C ALA A 435 20.39 0.67 -7.52
N VAL A 436 21.37 1.14 -8.30
CA VAL A 436 21.39 0.91 -9.76
C VAL A 436 21.57 -0.57 -10.07
N ASN A 437 22.42 -1.29 -9.34
CA ASN A 437 22.57 -2.74 -9.49
C ASN A 437 21.25 -3.47 -9.25
N TYR A 438 20.54 -3.12 -8.17
CA TYR A 438 19.22 -3.68 -7.88
C TYR A 438 18.22 -3.38 -9.02
N ILE A 439 18.10 -2.12 -9.43
CA ILE A 439 17.17 -1.70 -10.49
C ILE A 439 17.49 -2.42 -11.80
N LEU A 440 18.73 -2.42 -12.27
CA LEU A 440 19.10 -3.09 -13.53
C LEU A 440 18.81 -4.60 -13.50
N SER A 441 18.91 -5.24 -12.33
CA SER A 441 18.62 -6.67 -12.18
C SER A 441 17.13 -7.04 -12.34
N LEU A 442 16.23 -6.06 -12.32
CA LEU A 442 14.77 -6.25 -12.45
C LEU A 442 14.25 -6.05 -13.88
N GLN A 443 15.14 -5.79 -14.86
CA GLN A 443 14.70 -5.63 -16.24
C GLN A 443 14.27 -6.97 -16.84
N ASN A 444 13.02 -7.06 -17.31
CA ASN A 444 12.53 -8.23 -18.03
C ASN A 444 13.05 -8.26 -19.49
N PRO A 445 13.01 -9.43 -20.16
CA PRO A 445 13.45 -9.54 -21.56
C PRO A 445 12.74 -8.59 -22.53
N SER A 446 11.47 -8.26 -22.28
CA SER A 446 10.68 -7.28 -23.04
C SER A 446 11.11 -5.82 -22.82
N GLY A 447 11.95 -5.56 -21.82
CA GLY A 447 12.43 -4.22 -21.45
C GLY A 447 11.67 -3.57 -20.30
N GLY A 448 10.46 -4.05 -20.00
CA GLY A 448 9.61 -3.52 -18.93
C GLY A 448 9.99 -4.01 -17.53
N PHE A 449 9.44 -3.34 -16.54
CA PHE A 449 9.65 -3.61 -15.13
C PHE A 449 8.34 -4.00 -14.45
N ALA A 450 8.44 -5.05 -13.64
CA ALA A 450 7.39 -5.53 -12.74
C ALA A 450 7.55 -4.87 -11.37
N SER A 451 6.71 -5.23 -10.40
CA SER A 451 6.70 -4.59 -9.07
C SER A 451 7.87 -5.04 -8.18
N TYR A 452 7.77 -6.22 -7.56
CA TYR A 452 8.75 -6.73 -6.61
C TYR A 452 9.86 -7.54 -7.27
N GLU A 453 9.53 -8.26 -8.34
CA GLU A 453 10.41 -9.25 -8.95
C GLU A 453 10.35 -9.22 -10.48
N LEU A 454 11.03 -10.18 -11.12
CA LEU A 454 10.88 -10.43 -12.56
C LEU A 454 9.55 -11.14 -12.84
N THR A 455 9.03 -10.98 -14.06
CA THR A 455 7.96 -11.83 -14.57
C THR A 455 8.51 -13.24 -14.79
N ARG A 456 8.33 -14.12 -13.78
CA ARG A 456 8.93 -15.47 -13.75
C ARG A 456 8.08 -16.56 -14.41
N SER A 457 6.90 -16.22 -14.91
CA SER A 457 6.02 -17.17 -15.56
C SER A 457 5.15 -16.51 -16.63
N TYR A 458 4.25 -17.28 -17.23
CA TYR A 458 3.50 -16.89 -18.42
C TYR A 458 2.09 -16.40 -18.06
N SER A 459 1.57 -15.45 -18.84
CA SER A 459 0.24 -14.85 -18.65
C SER A 459 -0.93 -15.84 -18.74
N TRP A 460 -0.74 -17.01 -19.36
CA TRP A 460 -1.79 -18.03 -19.41
C TRP A 460 -2.15 -18.59 -18.03
N LEU A 461 -1.29 -18.45 -17.02
CA LEU A 461 -1.61 -18.81 -15.64
C LEU A 461 -2.80 -18.04 -15.08
N GLU A 462 -3.10 -16.85 -15.61
CA GLU A 462 -4.29 -16.09 -15.24
C GLU A 462 -5.59 -16.85 -15.52
N LYS A 463 -5.59 -17.76 -16.51
CA LYS A 463 -6.74 -18.62 -16.83
C LYS A 463 -7.10 -19.62 -15.72
N ILE A 464 -6.18 -19.86 -14.78
CA ILE A 464 -6.40 -20.73 -13.62
C ILE A 464 -6.40 -19.95 -12.29
N ASN A 465 -6.58 -18.63 -12.34
CA ASN A 465 -6.70 -17.78 -11.16
C ASN A 465 -7.85 -18.26 -10.24
N PRO A 466 -7.56 -18.70 -9.00
CA PRO A 466 -8.56 -19.31 -8.13
C PRO A 466 -9.33 -18.31 -7.27
N THR A 467 -9.01 -17.02 -7.31
CA THR A 467 -9.51 -16.05 -6.32
C THR A 467 -10.94 -15.60 -6.60
N GLY A 468 -11.36 -15.61 -7.87
CA GLY A 468 -12.70 -15.19 -8.32
C GLY A 468 -13.05 -13.73 -8.01
N THR A 469 -12.10 -12.95 -7.47
CA THR A 469 -12.34 -11.61 -6.92
C THR A 469 -11.29 -10.60 -7.39
N PHE A 470 -10.07 -11.05 -7.70
CA PHE A 470 -8.96 -10.21 -8.17
C PHE A 470 -8.48 -10.72 -9.52
N GLY A 471 -8.14 -9.82 -10.43
CA GLY A 471 -7.51 -10.14 -11.72
C GLY A 471 -6.04 -9.73 -11.73
N ASP A 472 -5.26 -10.36 -12.61
CA ASP A 472 -3.86 -10.05 -12.86
C ASP A 472 -2.97 -10.21 -11.61
N ILE A 473 -3.10 -11.36 -10.95
CA ILE A 473 -2.38 -11.68 -9.70
C ILE A 473 -1.50 -12.93 -9.79
N MET A 474 -1.56 -13.69 -10.88
CA MET A 474 -0.89 -14.99 -10.98
C MET A 474 0.62 -14.88 -11.26
N ILE A 475 1.06 -13.73 -11.78
CA ILE A 475 2.46 -13.41 -12.05
C ILE A 475 2.70 -11.92 -11.73
N ASP A 476 3.96 -11.55 -11.54
CA ASP A 476 4.33 -10.12 -11.44
C ASP A 476 4.39 -9.54 -12.86
N TYR A 477 3.36 -8.80 -13.24
CA TYR A 477 3.22 -8.20 -14.57
C TYR A 477 4.10 -6.96 -14.71
N GLN A 478 4.49 -6.64 -15.95
CA GLN A 478 5.25 -5.43 -16.23
C GLN A 478 4.30 -4.24 -16.43
N TYR A 479 4.60 -3.12 -15.79
CA TYR A 479 3.73 -1.96 -15.75
C TYR A 479 4.40 -0.70 -16.33
N VAL A 480 3.58 0.20 -16.88
CA VAL A 480 4.08 1.47 -17.45
C VAL A 480 4.65 2.37 -16.35
N GLU A 481 4.01 2.39 -15.18
CA GLU A 481 4.42 3.20 -14.02
C GLU A 481 5.80 2.77 -13.51
N CYS A 482 6.01 1.47 -13.29
CA CYS A 482 7.29 0.93 -12.84
C CYS A 482 8.40 1.19 -13.87
N THR A 483 8.10 0.94 -15.14
CA THR A 483 9.06 1.14 -16.23
C THR A 483 9.44 2.62 -16.40
N SER A 484 8.47 3.53 -16.30
CA SER A 484 8.68 4.98 -16.41
C SER A 484 9.52 5.53 -15.24
N ALA A 485 9.21 5.10 -14.00
CA ALA A 485 9.98 5.49 -12.82
C ALA A 485 11.47 5.09 -12.97
N VAL A 486 11.72 3.86 -13.44
CA VAL A 486 13.09 3.35 -13.69
C VAL A 486 13.83 4.18 -14.73
N ILE A 487 13.18 4.53 -15.86
CA ILE A 487 13.81 5.39 -16.88
C ILE A 487 14.27 6.72 -16.25
N GLN A 488 13.40 7.38 -15.47
CA GLN A 488 13.70 8.67 -14.86
C GLN A 488 14.85 8.57 -13.85
N GLY A 489 14.80 7.58 -12.94
CA GLY A 489 15.85 7.38 -11.94
C GLY A 489 17.21 7.06 -12.56
N LEU A 490 17.25 6.18 -13.56
CA LEU A 490 18.49 5.81 -14.25
C LEU A 490 19.04 6.94 -15.14
N ALA A 491 18.17 7.73 -15.77
CA ALA A 491 18.59 8.89 -16.56
C ALA A 491 19.34 9.91 -15.68
N LEU A 492 18.75 10.26 -14.52
CA LEU A 492 19.39 11.15 -13.54
C LEU A 492 20.69 10.57 -12.98
N PHE A 493 20.73 9.27 -12.71
CA PHE A 493 21.96 8.62 -12.25
C PHE A 493 23.08 8.71 -13.30
N ARG A 494 22.76 8.50 -14.58
CA ARG A 494 23.73 8.58 -15.67
C ARG A 494 24.35 9.98 -15.79
N GLU A 495 23.58 11.03 -15.52
CA GLU A 495 24.09 12.40 -15.48
C GLU A 495 25.01 12.64 -14.28
N LYS A 496 24.66 12.10 -13.10
CA LYS A 496 25.43 12.24 -11.87
C LYS A 496 26.74 11.43 -11.88
N CYS A 497 26.71 10.22 -12.43
CA CYS A 497 27.80 9.25 -12.42
C CYS A 497 28.04 8.66 -13.82
N PRO A 498 28.52 9.47 -14.79
CA PRO A 498 28.62 9.05 -16.20
C PRO A 498 29.62 7.91 -16.44
N GLU A 499 30.55 7.67 -15.51
CA GLU A 499 31.57 6.61 -15.63
C GLU A 499 31.07 5.22 -15.15
N HIS A 500 29.92 5.14 -14.47
CA HIS A 500 29.44 3.91 -13.84
C HIS A 500 28.32 3.24 -14.66
N MET A 501 28.60 2.06 -15.24
CA MET A 501 27.62 1.24 -15.97
C MET A 501 26.83 1.99 -17.07
N ASN A 502 27.45 2.98 -17.71
CA ASN A 502 26.74 3.89 -18.62
C ASN A 502 26.11 3.15 -19.80
N MET A 503 26.82 2.19 -20.38
CA MET A 503 26.36 1.43 -21.54
C MET A 503 25.18 0.52 -21.20
N GLU A 504 25.25 -0.14 -20.04
CA GLU A 504 24.20 -0.99 -19.50
C GLU A 504 22.95 -0.16 -19.20
N ILE A 505 23.10 1.01 -18.57
CA ILE A 505 22.02 1.94 -18.29
C ILE A 505 21.37 2.46 -19.58
N GLN A 506 22.17 2.87 -20.57
CA GLN A 506 21.66 3.32 -21.87
C GLN A 506 20.83 2.23 -22.56
N THR A 507 21.35 1.00 -22.55
CA THR A 507 20.67 -0.16 -23.12
C THR A 507 19.37 -0.44 -22.39
N CYS A 508 19.38 -0.37 -21.06
CA CYS A 508 18.21 -0.56 -20.21
C CYS A 508 17.12 0.46 -20.53
N ILE A 509 17.46 1.76 -20.54
CA ILE A 509 16.53 2.86 -20.86
C ILE A 509 15.93 2.70 -22.25
N ALA A 510 16.74 2.33 -23.26
CA ALA A 510 16.25 2.14 -24.62
C ALA A 510 15.21 1.02 -24.73
N LYS A 511 15.45 -0.13 -24.08
CA LYS A 511 14.51 -1.24 -24.02
C LYS A 511 13.23 -0.88 -23.26
N ALA A 512 13.37 -0.19 -22.13
CA ALA A 512 12.25 0.27 -21.31
C ALA A 512 11.36 1.26 -22.09
N ALA A 513 11.96 2.21 -22.82
CA ALA A 513 11.21 3.14 -23.66
C ALA A 513 10.46 2.42 -24.79
N ASN A 514 11.08 1.41 -25.42
CA ASN A 514 10.42 0.58 -26.43
C ASN A 514 9.24 -0.21 -25.85
N PHE A 515 9.37 -0.74 -24.63
CA PHE A 515 8.27 -1.40 -23.92
C PHE A 515 7.08 -0.44 -23.73
N ILE A 516 7.30 0.76 -23.18
CA ILE A 516 6.25 1.76 -22.96
C ILE A 516 5.53 2.11 -24.27
N GLN A 517 6.27 2.27 -25.37
CA GLN A 517 5.67 2.53 -26.69
C GLN A 517 4.82 1.36 -27.19
N THR A 518 5.25 0.12 -26.93
CA THR A 518 4.56 -1.09 -27.39
C THR A 518 3.24 -1.33 -26.67
N ILE A 519 3.13 -0.90 -25.41
CA ILE A 519 1.92 -1.08 -24.58
C ILE A 519 0.97 0.12 -24.60
N GLN A 520 1.29 1.18 -25.36
CA GLN A 520 0.40 2.33 -25.51
C GLN A 520 -0.89 1.93 -26.24
N LEU A 521 -2.03 2.35 -25.72
CA LEU A 521 -3.33 2.11 -26.34
C LEU A 521 -3.51 2.99 -27.60
N PRO A 522 -4.34 2.58 -28.57
CA PRO A 522 -4.53 3.33 -29.81
C PRO A 522 -5.04 4.78 -29.63
N ASP A 523 -5.68 5.07 -28.50
CA ASP A 523 -6.15 6.42 -28.14
C ASP A 523 -5.03 7.31 -27.52
N GLY A 524 -3.82 6.76 -27.39
CA GLY A 524 -2.66 7.42 -26.82
C GLY A 524 -2.52 7.25 -25.31
N SER A 525 -3.45 6.59 -24.63
CA SER A 525 -3.40 6.34 -23.18
C SER A 525 -2.56 5.12 -22.82
N TRP A 526 -2.31 4.94 -21.53
CA TRP A 526 -1.73 3.72 -20.97
C TRP A 526 -2.62 3.21 -19.86
N PHE A 527 -2.75 1.88 -19.76
CA PHE A 527 -3.36 1.25 -18.60
C PHE A 527 -2.41 1.34 -17.40
N VAL A 528 -2.94 1.77 -16.25
CA VAL A 528 -2.20 1.96 -14.99
C VAL A 528 -2.85 1.08 -13.93
N PHE A 529 -2.08 0.23 -13.27
CA PHE A 529 -2.58 -0.75 -12.30
C PHE A 529 -2.56 -0.20 -10.87
N SER A 530 -1.57 0.64 -10.52
CA SER A 530 -1.32 1.12 -9.15
C SER A 530 -2.27 2.24 -8.64
N LEU A 531 -3.50 2.30 -9.14
CA LEU A 531 -4.50 3.35 -8.78
C LEU A 531 -5.24 3.07 -7.46
N SER A 532 -4.58 2.48 -6.46
CA SER A 532 -5.10 2.42 -5.09
C SER A 532 -4.65 3.59 -4.20
N SER A 533 -3.88 4.55 -4.73
CA SER A 533 -3.58 5.82 -4.04
C SER A 533 -3.99 7.02 -4.93
N PRO A 534 -4.78 7.99 -4.42
CA PRO A 534 -5.08 9.24 -5.13
C PRO A 534 -3.83 10.05 -5.56
N LEU A 535 -2.65 9.77 -4.99
CA LEU A 535 -1.40 10.46 -5.31
C LEU A 535 -0.79 10.03 -6.66
N THR A 536 -1.13 8.84 -7.18
CA THR A 536 -0.57 8.34 -8.45
C THR A 536 -1.08 9.11 -9.68
N SER A 537 -2.21 9.82 -9.57
CA SER A 537 -2.73 10.67 -10.67
C SER A 537 -1.79 11.84 -11.05
N ILE A 538 -0.84 12.21 -10.19
CA ILE A 538 0.15 13.27 -10.48
C ILE A 538 1.29 12.76 -11.38
N MET A 539 1.54 11.44 -11.43
CA MET A 539 2.68 10.85 -12.13
C MET A 539 2.66 11.08 -13.65
N LEU A 540 1.48 11.28 -14.25
CA LEU A 540 1.31 11.53 -15.69
C LEU A 540 1.38 13.02 -16.08
N LEU A 541 1.22 13.97 -15.15
CA LEU A 541 1.36 15.40 -15.47
C LEU A 541 2.84 15.83 -15.57
N CYS A 542 3.77 15.12 -14.93
CA CYS A 542 5.20 15.45 -14.98
C CYS A 542 5.93 14.94 -16.24
N VAL A 543 5.30 14.12 -17.08
CA VAL A 543 5.86 13.73 -18.39
C VAL A 543 5.92 14.93 -19.35
N GLY A 544 5.20 16.02 -19.06
CA GLY A 544 5.16 17.24 -19.87
C GLY A 544 6.37 18.17 -19.77
N ASN A 545 7.28 18.02 -18.79
CA ASN A 545 8.30 19.05 -18.51
C ASN A 545 9.75 18.71 -18.89
N MET A 546 10.01 17.60 -19.61
CA MET A 546 11.33 17.35 -20.22
C MET A 546 11.46 17.91 -21.66
N ARG A 547 10.78 19.01 -21.97
CA ARG A 547 11.00 19.78 -23.21
C ARG A 547 11.37 21.22 -22.90
N ASN A 548 12.55 21.41 -22.33
CA ASN A 548 13.42 22.53 -22.63
C ASN A 548 14.82 22.21 -22.12
N GLU A 549 15.54 21.40 -22.90
CA GLU A 549 16.96 21.59 -23.26
C GLU A 549 17.48 20.29 -23.94
N SER A 550 17.58 20.37 -25.27
CA SER A 550 18.56 19.64 -26.09
C SER A 550 18.66 18.11 -25.96
N ILE A 551 17.64 17.38 -26.42
CA ILE A 551 17.84 16.05 -27.02
C ILE A 551 17.31 16.09 -28.47
N MET A 552 18.14 16.59 -29.39
CA MET A 552 17.92 16.42 -30.82
C MET A 552 18.27 14.98 -31.20
N VAL A 553 17.27 14.09 -31.24
CA VAL A 553 17.35 12.87 -32.04
C VAL A 553 16.89 13.23 -33.45
N GLY A 554 17.83 13.21 -34.39
CA GLY A 554 17.61 13.57 -35.79
C GLY A 554 16.50 12.74 -36.43
N ARG A 555 15.45 13.41 -36.91
CA ARG A 555 14.47 12.83 -37.83
C ARG A 555 14.80 13.24 -39.26
N GLY A 556 15.10 12.24 -40.08
CA GLY A 556 15.05 12.33 -41.53
C GLY A 556 13.62 12.54 -42.02
N ARG A 557 13.50 13.25 -43.13
CA ARG A 557 12.29 13.76 -43.79
C ARG A 557 11.36 12.65 -44.30
N GLY A 558 10.07 12.98 -44.43
CA GLY A 558 9.22 12.46 -45.50
C GLY A 558 7.75 12.28 -45.13
N GLU A 559 6.91 13.24 -45.53
CA GLU A 559 5.51 13.07 -46.02
C GLU A 559 4.45 12.56 -45.03
N SER A 560 3.15 12.82 -45.16
CA SER A 560 2.33 13.89 -45.73
C SER A 560 0.96 13.74 -45.03
N ALA A 561 0.25 14.83 -44.76
CA ALA A 561 -1.00 14.83 -44.00
C ALA A 561 -2.18 14.31 -44.84
N ILE A 562 -3.01 13.44 -44.24
CA ILE A 562 -4.34 13.08 -44.73
C ILE A 562 -5.31 13.18 -43.52
N PRO A 563 -6.41 13.95 -43.60
CA PRO A 563 -7.44 13.96 -42.56
C PRO A 563 -8.46 12.86 -42.84
N MET A 564 -8.90 12.13 -41.81
CA MET A 564 -10.02 11.20 -41.91
C MET A 564 -11.06 11.50 -40.83
N GLU A 565 -12.19 12.06 -41.26
CA GLU A 565 -13.49 11.95 -40.61
C GLU A 565 -13.99 10.51 -40.72
N HIS A 566 -14.43 9.89 -39.60
CA HIS A 566 -15.78 9.31 -39.46
C HIS A 566 -15.94 8.49 -38.17
N GLY A 567 -16.99 8.85 -37.42
CA GLY A 567 -18.01 8.00 -36.80
C GLY A 567 -17.60 6.66 -36.17
N LEU A 568 -17.54 6.63 -34.84
CA LEU A 568 -17.57 5.40 -34.04
C LEU A 568 -19.01 5.08 -33.63
N GLU A 569 -19.60 4.06 -34.25
CA GLU A 569 -20.76 3.33 -33.75
C GLU A 569 -20.32 2.29 -32.71
N LEU A 570 -21.01 2.28 -31.56
CA LEU A 570 -20.87 1.33 -30.48
C LEU A 570 -21.56 -0.01 -30.82
N ARG A 571 -20.83 -1.13 -30.70
CA ARG A 571 -21.35 -2.48 -30.45
C ARG A 571 -20.34 -3.18 -29.52
N GLY A 572 -20.69 -3.81 -28.41
CA GLY A 572 -21.95 -4.43 -28.02
C GLY A 572 -21.89 -5.94 -28.24
N SER A 573 -21.09 -6.64 -27.42
CA SER A 573 -21.28 -8.04 -26.98
C SER A 573 -20.14 -8.45 -26.05
#